data_AF-A0A2V8XBN5-F1
#
_entry.id   AF-A0A2V8XBN5-F1
#
_cell.length_a   1.000
_cell.length_b   1.000
_cell.length_c   1.000
_cell.angle_alpha   90.00
_cell.angle_beta   90.00
_cell.angle_gamma   90.00
#
_symmetry.space_group_name_H-M   'P 1'
#
loop_
_entity.id
_entity.type
_entity.pdbx_description
1 polymer ?
#
loop_
_entity_poly.entity_id
_entity_poly.type
_entity_poly.pdbx_seq_one_letter_code
_entity_poly.pdbx_strand_id
1 'polypeptide(L)'
;MNQSDLLKILESVKAGELAPAKAIERLKHLPFEDIGFAKVDHHRALRQGFAEVILGKGKTPQQVAEIVRAMLRKKDSRHNILVTRVDAKIYSVVKKTNGKTARAAKFHPVSGVITIERTREITGKGTILVVSAGTSDIPVAEEALLTARMMGNRAEPLYDVGVAGIHRLLEHRESKLAQARVIICVAGMEGALPSVVGGLVAVPVIAVPT
;
A
#
# COMPACT_ATOMS: atom_id res chain seq x y z
N MET A 1 6.35 -4.18 14.13
CA MET A 1 6.39 -3.47 15.42
C MET A 1 5.98 -2.04 15.12
N ASN A 2 4.92 -1.56 15.75
CA ASN A 2 4.45 -0.18 15.60
C ASN A 2 4.82 0.65 16.84
N GLN A 3 4.48 1.95 16.85
CA GLN A 3 4.87 2.85 17.94
C GLN A 3 4.28 2.42 19.29
N SER A 4 3.08 1.86 19.29
CA SER A 4 2.42 1.32 20.49
C SER A 4 3.15 0.10 21.04
N ASP A 5 3.65 -0.78 20.17
CA ASP A 5 4.44 -1.94 20.57
C ASP A 5 5.79 -1.51 21.18
N LEU A 6 6.42 -0.48 20.61
CA LEU A 6 7.67 0.08 21.15
C LEU A 6 7.44 0.74 22.52
N LEU A 7 6.34 1.49 22.67
CA LEU A 7 5.98 2.10 23.95
C LEU A 7 5.82 1.04 25.03
N LYS A 8 5.13 -0.07 24.72
CA LYS A 8 4.98 -1.22 25.64
C LYS A 8 6.31 -1.83 26.04
N ILE A 9 7.25 -1.97 25.11
CA ILE A 9 8.60 -2.48 25.43
C ILE A 9 9.31 -1.53 26.41
N LEU A 10 9.22 -0.22 26.17
CA LEU A 10 9.84 0.79 27.04
C LEU A 10 9.16 0.84 28.42
N GLU A 11 7.84 0.72 28.48
CA GLU A 11 7.07 0.65 29.73
C GLU A 11 7.41 -0.61 30.52
N SER A 12 7.53 -1.78 29.89
CA SER A 12 7.95 -3.02 30.57
C SER A 12 9.40 -2.95 31.08
N VAL A 13 10.29 -2.22 30.39
CA VAL A 13 11.65 -1.96 30.91
C VAL A 13 11.59 -1.03 32.11
N LYS A 14 10.79 0.05 32.04
CA LYS A 14 10.59 1.00 33.14
C LYS A 14 9.98 0.33 34.38
N ALA A 15 9.06 -0.61 34.17
CA ALA A 15 8.42 -1.39 35.23
C ALA A 15 9.32 -2.50 35.80
N GLY A 16 10.49 -2.76 35.21
CA GLY A 16 11.40 -3.84 35.62
C GLY A 16 10.99 -5.24 35.17
N GLU A 17 9.89 -5.37 34.41
CA GLU A 17 9.38 -6.63 33.87
C GLU A 17 10.24 -7.18 32.73
N LEU A 18 10.97 -6.29 32.03
CA LEU A 18 11.86 -6.65 30.94
C LEU A 18 13.26 -6.10 31.16
N ALA A 19 14.26 -6.98 31.25
CA ALA A 19 15.65 -6.57 31.33
C ALA A 19 16.07 -5.76 30.09
N PRO A 20 16.81 -4.64 30.24
CA PRO A 20 17.28 -3.83 29.12
C PRO A 20 18.01 -4.63 28.04
N ALA A 21 18.82 -5.63 28.42
CA ALA A 21 19.50 -6.51 27.47
C ALA A 21 18.54 -7.32 26.58
N LYS A 22 17.41 -7.79 27.13
CA LYS A 22 16.35 -8.49 26.37
C LYS A 22 15.55 -7.52 25.50
N ALA A 23 15.36 -6.29 25.95
CA ALA A 23 14.77 -5.24 25.12
C ALA A 23 15.67 -4.94 23.90
N ILE A 24 16.98 -4.81 24.11
CA ILE A 24 17.96 -4.62 23.02
C ILE A 24 17.94 -5.79 22.03
N GLU A 25 17.82 -7.04 22.49
CA GLU A 25 17.66 -8.19 21.58
C GLU A 25 16.40 -8.12 20.72
N ARG A 26 15.27 -7.68 21.28
CA ARG A 26 14.05 -7.42 20.50
C ARG A 26 14.24 -6.29 19.49
N LEU A 27 15.16 -5.38 19.78
CA LEU A 27 15.55 -4.27 18.92
C LEU A 27 16.70 -4.64 17.94
N LYS A 28 17.34 -5.82 18.03
CA LYS A 28 18.53 -6.17 17.21
C LYS A 28 18.27 -6.30 15.70
N HIS A 29 17.07 -6.68 15.28
CA HIS A 29 16.71 -6.75 13.85
C HIS A 29 16.20 -5.41 13.30
N LEU A 30 16.66 -4.32 13.92
CA LEU A 30 16.40 -2.95 13.54
C LEU A 30 17.75 -2.35 13.09
N PRO A 31 17.79 -1.62 11.97
CA PRO A 31 16.66 -1.09 11.22
C PRO A 31 16.14 -2.02 10.10
N PHE A 32 16.93 -3.00 9.67
CA PHE A 32 16.64 -3.82 8.49
C PHE A 32 17.17 -5.25 8.63
N GLU A 33 16.65 -6.17 7.82
CA GLU A 33 17.15 -7.54 7.66
C GLU A 33 17.87 -7.66 6.32
N ASP A 34 19.16 -8.03 6.33
CA ASP A 34 19.94 -8.26 5.12
C ASP A 34 19.75 -9.71 4.65
N ILE A 35 19.17 -9.88 3.46
CA ILE A 35 18.98 -11.18 2.80
C ILE A 35 19.94 -11.37 1.62
N GLY A 36 21.06 -10.65 1.61
CA GLY A 36 22.14 -10.73 0.64
C GLY A 36 21.93 -9.85 -0.59
N PHE A 37 20.76 -9.96 -1.24
CA PHE A 37 20.43 -9.16 -2.43
C PHE A 37 19.47 -7.99 -2.14
N ALA A 38 18.96 -7.90 -0.90
CA ALA A 38 18.07 -6.83 -0.46
C ALA A 38 18.21 -6.62 1.06
N LYS A 39 17.94 -5.40 1.50
CA LYS A 39 17.87 -5.02 2.93
C LYS A 39 16.44 -4.64 3.25
N VAL A 40 15.70 -5.53 3.88
CA VAL A 40 14.27 -5.36 4.18
C VAL A 40 14.10 -4.43 5.37
N ASP A 41 13.51 -3.24 5.16
CA ASP A 41 13.34 -2.21 6.18
C ASP A 41 12.13 -2.51 7.07
N HIS A 42 12.40 -3.16 8.19
CA HIS A 42 11.39 -3.47 9.20
C HIS A 42 10.98 -2.24 10.03
N HIS A 43 11.72 -1.13 9.96
CA HIS A 43 11.43 0.13 10.63
C HIS A 43 10.53 1.06 9.83
N ARG A 44 10.30 0.82 8.53
CA ARG A 44 9.53 1.75 7.71
C ARG A 44 8.15 2.04 8.29
N ALA A 45 7.47 1.02 8.84
CA ALA A 45 6.16 1.19 9.47
C ALA A 45 6.21 2.08 10.73
N LEU A 46 7.31 2.08 11.48
CA LEU A 46 7.50 2.97 12.62
C LEU A 46 7.72 4.42 12.17
N ARG A 47 8.48 4.63 11.10
CA ARG A 47 8.82 5.98 10.62
C ARG A 47 7.75 6.62 9.75
N GLN A 48 7.00 5.81 9.00
CA GLN A 48 6.12 6.26 7.91
C GLN A 48 4.67 5.78 8.07
N GLY A 49 4.37 5.00 9.12
CA GLY A 49 3.03 4.46 9.37
C GLY A 49 2.65 3.24 8.50
N PHE A 50 3.45 2.89 7.48
CA PHE A 50 3.23 1.72 6.62
C PHE A 50 4.52 0.96 6.31
N ALA A 51 4.39 -0.35 6.06
CA ALA A 51 5.51 -1.23 5.75
C ALA A 51 6.11 -0.95 4.36
N GLU A 52 7.28 -1.54 4.10
CA GLU A 52 7.92 -1.43 2.80
C GLU A 52 7.08 -2.05 1.67
N VAL A 53 6.94 -1.33 0.56
CA VAL A 53 6.35 -1.83 -0.68
C VAL A 53 7.45 -2.46 -1.52
N ILE A 54 7.20 -3.68 -2.01
CA ILE A 54 8.17 -4.42 -2.81
C ILE A 54 7.98 -4.05 -4.28
N LEU A 55 8.92 -3.29 -4.86
CA LEU A 55 8.98 -3.14 -6.31
C LEU A 55 9.43 -4.46 -6.95
N GLY A 56 8.60 -5.04 -7.83
CA GLY A 56 8.90 -6.27 -8.55
C GLY A 56 9.62 -6.07 -9.89
N LYS A 57 9.48 -4.89 -10.51
CA LYS A 57 10.16 -4.57 -11.78
C LYS A 57 11.67 -4.73 -11.64
N GLY A 58 12.26 -5.54 -12.53
CA GLY A 58 13.71 -5.80 -12.55
C GLY A 58 14.18 -6.87 -11.55
N LYS A 59 13.29 -7.46 -10.74
CA LYS A 59 13.63 -8.56 -9.83
C LYS A 59 13.25 -9.91 -10.42
N THR A 60 13.99 -10.95 -10.04
CA THR A 60 13.59 -12.33 -10.37
C THR A 60 12.42 -12.79 -9.51
N PRO A 61 11.59 -13.74 -9.99
CA PRO A 61 10.50 -14.32 -9.19
C PRO A 61 10.96 -14.84 -7.81
N GLN A 62 12.14 -15.44 -7.75
CA GLN A 62 12.72 -15.96 -6.51
C GLN A 62 13.09 -14.83 -5.54
N GLN A 63 13.71 -13.75 -6.03
CA GLN A 63 14.04 -12.59 -5.20
C GLN A 63 12.79 -11.98 -4.55
N VAL A 64 11.72 -11.80 -5.33
CA VAL A 64 10.45 -11.29 -4.79
C VAL A 64 9.89 -12.24 -3.73
N ALA A 65 9.90 -13.54 -4.00
CA ALA A 65 9.36 -14.53 -3.06
C ALA A 65 10.14 -14.60 -1.74
N GLU A 66 11.47 -14.46 -1.77
CA GLU A 66 12.32 -14.39 -0.57
C GLU A 66 12.10 -13.10 0.23
N ILE A 67 11.94 -11.94 -0.43
CA ILE A 67 11.60 -10.68 0.27
C ILE A 67 10.25 -10.84 0.99
N VAL A 68 9.24 -11.36 0.28
CA VAL A 68 7.93 -11.64 0.88
C VAL A 68 8.06 -12.59 2.06
N ARG A 69 8.88 -13.65 1.93
CA ARG A 69 9.14 -14.60 3.01
C ARG A 69 9.74 -13.91 4.24
N ALA A 70 10.76 -13.08 4.06
CA ALA A 70 11.40 -12.33 5.13
C ALA A 70 10.39 -11.43 5.87
N MET A 71 9.55 -10.70 5.11
CA MET A 71 8.49 -9.87 5.68
C MET A 71 7.40 -10.68 6.42
N LEU A 72 7.12 -11.91 5.98
CA LEU A 72 6.14 -12.81 6.61
C LEU A 72 6.68 -13.57 7.84
N ARG A 73 8.01 -13.75 7.96
CA ARG A 73 8.63 -14.55 9.04
C ARG A 73 8.40 -13.96 10.43
N LYS A 74 8.33 -12.64 10.57
CA LYS A 74 8.06 -11.99 11.85
C LYS A 74 6.61 -12.25 12.25
N LYS A 75 6.40 -13.15 13.23
CA LYS A 75 5.06 -13.49 13.76
C LYS A 75 4.28 -12.26 14.23
N ASP A 76 4.98 -11.27 14.78
CA ASP A 76 4.39 -10.02 15.27
C ASP A 76 4.14 -8.97 14.16
N SER A 77 4.53 -9.27 12.91
CA SER A 77 4.22 -8.39 11.78
C SER A 77 2.73 -8.50 11.45
N ARG A 78 1.97 -7.45 11.73
CA ARG A 78 0.56 -7.32 11.34
C ARG A 78 0.36 -6.50 10.06
N HIS A 79 1.44 -6.01 9.48
CA HIS A 79 1.37 -5.13 8.32
C HIS A 79 1.01 -5.91 7.06
N ASN A 80 0.18 -5.30 6.23
CA ASN A 80 -0.13 -5.78 4.90
C ASN A 80 1.13 -5.69 4.02
N ILE A 81 1.29 -6.63 3.07
CA ILE A 81 2.41 -6.63 2.11
C ILE A 81 1.87 -6.32 0.72
N LEU A 82 2.51 -5.36 0.06
CA LEU A 82 2.19 -4.93 -1.29
C LEU A 82 3.41 -5.17 -2.18
N VAL A 83 3.20 -5.83 -3.32
CA VAL A 83 4.21 -6.00 -4.37
C VAL A 83 3.66 -5.38 -5.65
N THR A 84 4.39 -4.43 -6.25
CA THR A 84 3.93 -3.71 -7.44
C THR A 84 4.76 -4.06 -8.67
N ARG A 85 4.19 -3.82 -9.85
CA ARG A 85 4.83 -4.04 -11.16
C ARG A 85 5.34 -5.48 -11.32
N VAL A 86 4.43 -6.43 -11.14
CA VAL A 86 4.69 -7.88 -11.24
C VAL A 86 3.73 -8.55 -12.21
N ASP A 87 4.12 -9.74 -12.67
CA ASP A 87 3.32 -10.59 -13.56
C ASP A 87 2.80 -11.85 -12.83
N ALA A 88 2.02 -12.65 -13.56
CA ALA A 88 1.48 -13.91 -13.06
C ALA A 88 2.58 -14.93 -12.71
N LYS A 89 3.75 -14.87 -13.38
CA LYS A 89 4.88 -15.76 -13.12
C LYS A 89 5.46 -15.49 -11.73
N ILE A 90 5.70 -14.22 -11.39
CA ILE A 90 6.15 -13.81 -10.06
C ILE A 90 5.13 -14.22 -9.01
N TYR A 91 3.83 -13.96 -9.23
CA TYR A 91 2.78 -14.38 -8.30
C TYR A 91 2.79 -15.90 -8.05
N SER A 92 2.95 -16.70 -9.10
CA SER A 92 2.98 -18.17 -8.97
C SER A 92 4.12 -18.64 -8.05
N VAL A 93 5.30 -18.02 -8.17
CA VAL A 93 6.47 -18.33 -7.34
C VAL A 93 6.26 -17.83 -5.92
N VAL A 94 5.77 -16.61 -5.71
CA VAL A 94 5.45 -16.08 -4.38
C VAL A 94 4.48 -17.01 -3.64
N LYS A 95 3.44 -17.49 -4.32
CA LYS A 95 2.43 -18.38 -3.74
C LYS A 95 3.00 -19.76 -3.41
N LYS A 96 3.78 -20.36 -4.32
CA LYS A 96 4.42 -21.67 -4.13
C LYS A 96 5.44 -21.65 -2.99
N THR A 97 6.32 -20.65 -2.98
CA THR A 97 7.46 -20.51 -2.08
C THR A 97 7.07 -20.20 -0.63
N ASN A 98 5.93 -19.51 -0.43
CA ASN A 98 5.45 -19.09 0.89
C ASN A 98 4.25 -19.90 1.39
N GLY A 99 3.68 -20.79 0.55
CA GLY A 99 2.71 -21.82 0.95
C GLY A 99 1.57 -21.29 1.82
N LYS A 100 1.39 -21.89 3.01
CA LYS A 100 0.33 -21.52 3.96
C LYS A 100 0.41 -20.07 4.44
N THR A 101 1.61 -19.48 4.52
CA THR A 101 1.80 -18.10 5.04
C THR A 101 1.40 -17.02 4.04
N ALA A 102 1.44 -17.31 2.74
CA ALA A 102 0.94 -16.45 1.67
C ALA A 102 -0.42 -16.91 1.13
N ARG A 103 -1.19 -17.69 1.90
CA ARG A 103 -2.53 -18.16 1.46
C ARG A 103 -3.48 -17.00 1.14
N ALA A 104 -3.30 -15.86 1.80
CA ALA A 104 -4.04 -14.63 1.55
C ALA A 104 -3.52 -13.81 0.36
N ALA A 105 -2.47 -14.26 -0.35
CA ALA A 105 -1.93 -13.55 -1.49
C ALA A 105 -2.94 -13.53 -2.65
N LYS A 106 -3.23 -12.35 -3.16
CA LYS A 106 -4.07 -12.11 -4.34
C LYS A 106 -3.27 -11.36 -5.39
N PHE A 107 -3.39 -11.79 -6.64
CA PHE A 107 -2.83 -11.08 -7.80
C PHE A 107 -3.92 -10.30 -8.51
N HIS A 108 -3.62 -9.04 -8.81
CA HIS A 108 -4.49 -8.09 -9.51
C HIS A 108 -3.88 -7.84 -10.90
N PRO A 109 -4.37 -8.53 -11.95
CA PRO A 109 -3.73 -8.50 -13.26
C PRO A 109 -3.80 -7.14 -13.93
N VAL A 110 -4.84 -6.35 -13.67
CA VAL A 110 -5.03 -5.01 -14.25
C VAL A 110 -3.92 -4.05 -13.83
N SER A 111 -3.55 -4.04 -12.55
CA SER A 111 -2.49 -3.18 -12.00
C SER A 111 -1.11 -3.85 -11.94
N GLY A 112 -1.02 -5.16 -12.14
CA GLY A 112 0.21 -5.92 -11.94
C GLY A 112 0.66 -5.89 -10.47
N VAL A 113 -0.29 -6.05 -9.54
CA VAL A 113 -0.04 -5.95 -8.09
C VAL A 113 -0.33 -7.28 -7.39
N ILE A 114 0.51 -7.65 -6.44
CA ILE A 114 0.21 -8.70 -5.46
C ILE A 114 -0.07 -8.05 -4.10
N THR A 115 -1.17 -8.46 -3.48
CA THR A 115 -1.54 -8.04 -2.12
C THR A 115 -1.54 -9.23 -1.19
N ILE A 116 -1.00 -9.07 0.03
CA ILE A 116 -1.12 -10.04 1.11
C ILE A 116 -1.68 -9.31 2.32
N GLU A 117 -2.98 -9.49 2.55
CA GLU A 117 -3.71 -8.89 3.68
C GLU A 117 -3.44 -9.70 4.97
N ARG A 118 -2.91 -9.02 5.99
CA ARG A 118 -2.73 -9.52 7.36
C ARG A 118 -3.60 -8.80 8.37
N THR A 119 -4.05 -7.59 8.04
CA THR A 119 -5.03 -6.81 8.80
C THR A 119 -6.03 -6.14 7.87
N ARG A 120 -7.26 -5.99 8.34
CA ARG A 120 -8.33 -5.22 7.68
C ARG A 120 -8.73 -3.98 8.48
N GLU A 121 -7.93 -3.63 9.47
CA GLU A 121 -8.16 -2.46 10.30
C GLU A 121 -8.12 -1.20 9.44
N ILE A 122 -9.15 -0.37 9.58
CA ILE A 122 -9.24 0.93 8.93
C ILE A 122 -8.78 1.98 9.94
N THR A 123 -7.63 2.59 9.68
CA THR A 123 -7.03 3.65 10.51
C THR A 123 -7.21 5.03 9.89
N GLY A 124 -7.47 5.09 8.58
CA GLY A 124 -7.78 6.31 7.85
C GLY A 124 -9.14 6.90 8.24
N LYS A 125 -9.30 8.21 8.03
CA LYS A 125 -10.55 8.94 8.24
C LYS A 125 -11.18 9.29 6.90
N GLY A 126 -12.48 9.09 6.74
CA GLY A 126 -13.20 9.36 5.49
C GLY A 126 -12.80 8.43 4.33
N THR A 127 -13.17 8.81 3.11
CA THR A 127 -12.96 8.02 1.89
C THR A 127 -11.95 8.71 0.97
N ILE A 128 -10.99 7.95 0.45
CA ILE A 128 -10.13 8.36 -0.65
C ILE A 128 -10.81 7.98 -1.96
N LEU A 129 -11.06 8.95 -2.83
CA LEU A 129 -11.59 8.68 -4.17
C LEU A 129 -10.44 8.61 -5.16
N VAL A 130 -10.31 7.50 -5.88
CA VAL A 130 -9.31 7.35 -6.95
C VAL A 130 -10.02 7.49 -8.29
N VAL A 131 -9.65 8.53 -9.04
CA VAL A 131 -10.29 8.93 -10.29
C VAL A 131 -9.34 8.69 -11.44
N SER A 132 -9.78 8.03 -12.52
CA SER A 132 -8.99 7.89 -13.75
C SER A 132 -9.59 8.69 -14.90
N ALA A 133 -8.74 9.32 -15.72
CA ALA A 133 -9.21 10.08 -16.88
C ALA A 133 -9.67 9.15 -18.01
N GLY A 134 -8.87 8.15 -18.36
CA GLY A 134 -9.22 7.17 -19.38
C GLY A 134 -9.09 5.73 -18.91
N THR A 135 -9.40 4.82 -19.82
CA THR A 135 -9.21 3.37 -19.63
C THR A 135 -7.73 2.98 -19.58
N SER A 136 -6.86 3.71 -20.28
CA SER A 136 -5.40 3.55 -20.25
C SER A 136 -4.80 3.85 -18.87
N ASP A 137 -5.46 4.69 -18.08
CA ASP A 137 -5.01 5.08 -16.74
C ASP A 137 -5.44 4.09 -15.64
N ILE A 138 -6.37 3.17 -15.97
CA ILE A 138 -6.94 2.23 -14.99
C ILE A 138 -5.87 1.38 -14.29
N PRO A 139 -4.82 0.83 -14.95
CA PRO A 139 -3.77 0.09 -14.26
C PRO A 139 -3.12 0.87 -13.12
N VAL A 140 -2.83 2.16 -13.34
CA VAL A 140 -2.21 3.03 -12.34
C VAL A 140 -3.22 3.44 -11.26
N ALA A 141 -4.48 3.67 -11.64
CA ALA A 141 -5.56 3.94 -10.69
C ALA A 141 -5.86 2.74 -9.77
N GLU A 142 -5.86 1.52 -10.30
CA GLU A 142 -5.99 0.29 -9.52
C GLU A 142 -4.81 0.10 -8.56
N GLU A 143 -3.58 0.40 -8.98
CA GLU A 143 -2.41 0.36 -8.07
C GLU A 143 -2.58 1.36 -6.92
N ALA A 144 -3.02 2.60 -7.20
CA ALA A 144 -3.28 3.61 -6.18
C ALA A 144 -4.41 3.19 -5.22
N LEU A 145 -5.51 2.63 -5.76
CA LEU A 145 -6.64 2.12 -4.98
C LEU A 145 -6.21 1.00 -4.02
N LEU A 146 -5.49 0.01 -4.53
CA LEU A 146 -5.00 -1.11 -3.73
C LEU A 146 -3.98 -0.63 -2.69
N THR A 147 -3.10 0.30 -3.05
CA THR A 147 -2.15 0.89 -2.12
C THR A 147 -2.86 1.56 -0.95
N ALA A 148 -3.83 2.45 -1.23
CA ALA A 148 -4.59 3.15 -0.19
C ALA A 148 -5.31 2.18 0.77
N ARG A 149 -5.94 1.13 0.22
CA ARG A 149 -6.62 0.08 1.01
C ARG A 149 -5.64 -0.71 1.86
N MET A 150 -4.50 -1.12 1.29
CA MET A 150 -3.47 -1.88 2.00
C MET A 150 -2.86 -1.07 3.14
N MET A 151 -2.84 0.26 3.01
CA MET A 151 -2.43 1.21 4.05
C MET A 151 -3.52 1.49 5.11
N GLY A 152 -4.67 0.82 5.07
CA GLY A 152 -5.72 0.95 6.09
C GLY A 152 -6.70 2.11 5.85
N ASN A 153 -6.87 2.55 4.60
CA ASN A 153 -7.86 3.57 4.23
C ASN A 153 -9.07 2.96 3.54
N ARG A 154 -10.24 3.61 3.71
CA ARG A 154 -11.36 3.39 2.80
C ARG A 154 -11.03 4.09 1.49
N ALA A 155 -11.07 3.34 0.39
CA ALA A 155 -10.84 3.91 -0.93
C ALA A 155 -11.81 3.34 -1.95
N GLU A 156 -12.30 4.22 -2.82
CA GLU A 156 -13.29 3.93 -3.85
C GLU A 156 -12.80 4.37 -5.23
N PRO A 157 -13.11 3.61 -6.29
CA PRO A 157 -12.77 3.99 -7.65
C PRO A 157 -13.86 4.84 -8.33
N LEU A 158 -13.42 5.68 -9.26
CA LEU A 158 -14.21 6.31 -10.30
C LEU A 158 -13.39 6.36 -11.59
N TYR A 159 -13.61 5.38 -12.47
CA TYR A 159 -12.77 5.21 -13.66
C TYR A 159 -13.41 5.81 -14.91
N ASP A 160 -12.57 6.21 -15.86
CA ASP A 160 -12.95 6.70 -17.20
C ASP A 160 -13.87 7.94 -17.18
N VAL A 161 -13.51 8.93 -16.38
CA VAL A 161 -14.23 10.21 -16.24
C VAL A 161 -13.39 11.40 -16.69
N GLY A 162 -12.67 11.24 -17.80
CA GLY A 162 -11.80 12.25 -18.37
C GLY A 162 -12.52 13.49 -18.89
N VAL A 163 -11.74 14.53 -19.20
CA VAL A 163 -12.24 15.86 -19.56
C VAL A 163 -13.05 15.88 -20.86
N ALA A 164 -12.69 15.05 -21.85
CA ALA A 164 -13.44 14.92 -23.10
C ALA A 164 -14.90 14.50 -22.88
N GLY A 165 -15.19 13.79 -21.78
CA GLY A 165 -16.53 13.37 -21.37
C GLY A 165 -16.89 13.95 -20.00
N ILE A 166 -16.69 15.26 -19.79
CA ILE A 166 -16.81 15.90 -18.47
C ILE A 166 -18.14 15.61 -17.74
N HIS A 167 -19.23 15.40 -18.49
CA HIS A 167 -20.52 15.02 -17.95
C HIS A 167 -20.46 13.74 -17.10
N ARG A 168 -19.61 12.77 -17.45
CA ARG A 168 -19.39 11.53 -16.67
C ARG A 168 -18.80 11.80 -15.29
N LEU A 169 -17.92 12.81 -15.19
CA LEU A 169 -17.40 13.26 -13.90
C LEU A 169 -18.48 13.99 -13.08
N LEU A 170 -19.20 14.90 -13.75
CA LEU A 170 -20.20 15.77 -13.10
C LEU A 170 -21.40 14.98 -12.55
N GLU A 171 -21.77 13.86 -13.18
CA GLU A 171 -22.80 12.94 -12.66
C GLU A 171 -22.49 12.45 -11.23
N HIS A 172 -21.20 12.38 -10.88
CA HIS A 172 -20.74 11.91 -9.57
C HIS A 172 -20.38 13.03 -8.58
N ARG A 173 -20.74 14.29 -8.89
CA ARG A 173 -20.41 15.46 -8.07
C ARG A 173 -20.88 15.31 -6.62
N GLU A 174 -22.17 15.09 -6.42
CA GLU A 174 -22.75 15.00 -5.07
C GLU A 174 -22.52 13.62 -4.43
N SER A 175 -22.57 12.55 -5.24
CA SER A 175 -22.54 11.19 -4.72
C SER A 175 -21.15 10.71 -4.32
N LYS A 176 -20.08 11.14 -5.02
CA LYS A 176 -18.71 10.70 -4.77
C LYS A 176 -17.74 11.84 -4.51
N LEU A 177 -17.69 12.85 -5.40
CA LEU A 177 -16.68 13.91 -5.31
C LEU A 177 -16.82 14.72 -4.02
N ALA A 178 -18.04 15.13 -3.68
CA ALA A 178 -18.33 15.90 -2.47
C ALA A 178 -18.16 15.09 -1.16
N GLN A 179 -18.25 13.76 -1.23
CA GLN A 179 -18.10 12.87 -0.07
C GLN A 179 -16.64 12.45 0.20
N ALA A 180 -15.77 12.63 -0.79
CA ALA A 180 -14.36 12.27 -0.67
C ALA A 180 -13.65 13.18 0.34
N ARG A 181 -12.73 12.62 1.13
CA ARG A 181 -11.82 13.39 1.99
C ARG A 181 -10.55 13.82 1.26
N VAL A 182 -10.11 13.01 0.30
CA VAL A 182 -8.95 13.22 -0.58
C VAL A 182 -9.28 12.59 -1.92
N ILE A 183 -8.87 13.23 -3.00
CA ILE A 183 -9.04 12.70 -4.36
C ILE A 183 -7.68 12.47 -4.98
N ILE A 184 -7.45 11.28 -5.53
CA ILE A 184 -6.28 10.93 -6.33
C ILE A 184 -6.72 10.91 -7.78
N CYS A 185 -6.23 11.86 -8.58
CA CYS A 185 -6.52 11.95 -10.01
C CYS A 185 -5.38 11.35 -10.81
N VAL A 186 -5.66 10.24 -11.49
CA VAL A 186 -4.74 9.53 -12.36
C VAL A 186 -5.07 9.89 -13.81
N ALA A 187 -4.15 10.58 -14.47
CA ALA A 187 -4.38 11.07 -15.82
C ALA A 187 -3.06 11.22 -16.58
N GLY A 188 -3.03 10.68 -17.80
CA GLY A 188 -1.93 10.88 -18.75
C GLY A 188 -2.09 12.09 -19.67
N MET A 189 -1.15 12.20 -20.61
CA MET A 189 -1.09 13.18 -21.71
C MET A 189 -1.19 14.65 -21.30
N GLU A 190 -2.42 15.17 -21.14
CA GLU A 190 -2.70 16.59 -20.89
C GLU A 190 -2.82 16.90 -19.39
N GLY A 191 -3.00 15.88 -18.54
CA GLY A 191 -3.06 16.06 -17.08
C GLY A 191 -4.14 17.04 -16.60
N ALA A 192 -5.16 17.33 -17.41
CA ALA A 192 -6.16 18.35 -17.12
C ALA A 192 -7.18 17.94 -16.05
N LEU A 193 -7.39 16.63 -15.86
CA LEU A 193 -8.36 16.09 -14.90
C LEU A 193 -8.13 16.59 -13.46
N PRO A 194 -6.92 16.53 -12.87
CA PRO A 194 -6.64 17.11 -11.55
C PRO A 194 -7.10 18.57 -11.40
N SER A 195 -6.83 19.42 -12.40
CA SER A 195 -7.21 20.84 -12.36
C SER A 195 -8.73 21.02 -12.38
N VAL A 196 -9.42 20.25 -13.22
CA VAL A 196 -10.89 20.26 -13.30
C VAL A 196 -11.50 19.81 -11.98
N VAL A 197 -11.04 18.67 -11.43
CA VAL A 197 -11.51 18.17 -10.12
C VAL A 197 -11.23 19.18 -9.02
N GLY A 198 -10.05 19.82 -9.03
CA GLY A 198 -9.69 20.87 -8.07
C GLY A 198 -10.62 22.08 -8.08
N GLY A 199 -11.24 22.39 -9.22
CA GLY A 199 -12.28 23.43 -9.31
C GLY A 199 -13.66 22.99 -8.81
N LEU A 200 -13.89 21.68 -8.59
CA LEU A 200 -15.18 21.12 -8.22
C LEU A 200 -15.29 20.74 -6.74
N VAL A 201 -14.17 20.62 -6.02
CA VAL A 201 -14.13 20.10 -4.65
C VAL A 201 -13.36 21.01 -3.70
N ALA A 202 -13.70 20.94 -2.41
CA ALA A 202 -13.02 21.68 -1.34
C ALA A 202 -11.94 20.85 -0.60
N VAL A 203 -11.58 19.69 -1.14
CA VAL A 203 -10.64 18.73 -0.52
C VAL A 203 -9.34 18.61 -1.32
N PRO A 204 -8.25 18.09 -0.71
CA PRO A 204 -6.99 17.90 -1.44
C PRO A 204 -7.15 17.00 -2.66
N VAL A 205 -6.61 17.47 -3.79
CA VAL A 205 -6.50 16.72 -5.04
C VAL A 205 -5.03 16.40 -5.31
N ILE A 206 -4.71 15.12 -5.48
CA ILE A 206 -3.36 14.62 -5.73
C ILE A 206 -3.29 14.13 -7.17
N ALA A 207 -2.44 14.75 -7.99
CA ALA A 207 -2.22 14.32 -9.37
C ALA A 207 -1.20 13.17 -9.43
N VAL A 208 -1.53 12.12 -10.19
CA VAL A 208 -0.64 11.01 -10.51
C VAL A 208 -0.50 10.93 -12.03
N PRO A 209 0.63 11.36 -12.60
CA PRO A 209 0.87 11.27 -14.03
C PRO A 209 1.15 9.82 -14.44
N THR A 210 0.65 9.43 -15.62
CA THR A 210 0.83 8.10 -16.21
C THR A 210 1.75 8.10 -17.43
#